data_AF-A0A4Y3GB63-F1
#
_entry.id   AF-A0A4Y3GB63-F1
#
_cell.length_a   1.000
_cell.length_b   1.000
_cell.length_c   1.000
_cell.angle_alpha   90.00
_cell.angle_beta   90.00
_cell.angle_gamma   90.00
#
_symmetry.space_group_name_H-M   'P 1'
#
loop_
_entity.id
_entity.type
_entity.pdbx_description
1 polymer ?
#
loop_
_entity_poly.entity_id
_entity_poly.type
_entity_poly.pdbx_seq_one_letter_code
_entity_poly.pdbx_strand_id
1 'polypeptide(L)'
;MARLSNPLSSLCLGIIRNWVSVVRCGKGGLIDEQGTAWTRLPVSEITDQLAHEFHLEVNTRKIYRALKELEEAKLIRREQRLKHRYRRDYWYTLTKEAEAIIAAASARRFSKKLSANYKASSGLRSAMITKAMIVAKVIAKINKTAIHANKIRPLGFL
;
A
#
# COMPACT_ATOMS: atom_id res chain seq x y z
N MET A 1 -7.17 0.49 21.91
CA MET A 1 -6.42 -0.04 20.75
C MET A 1 -5.18 -0.74 21.28
N ALA A 2 -5.06 -2.05 21.12
CA ALA A 2 -3.83 -2.75 21.48
C ALA A 2 -2.69 -2.18 20.61
N ARG A 3 -1.77 -1.44 21.23
CA ARG A 3 -0.53 -1.04 20.55
C ARG A 3 0.34 -2.27 20.53
N LEU A 4 0.61 -2.80 19.33
CA LEU A 4 1.65 -3.81 19.17
C LEU A 4 2.96 -3.18 19.67
N SER A 5 3.50 -3.76 20.74
CA SER A 5 4.71 -3.27 21.39
C SER A 5 5.96 -3.66 20.59
N ASN A 6 5.84 -4.73 19.79
CA ASN A 6 6.95 -5.32 19.07
C ASN A 6 6.80 -5.14 17.55
N PRO A 7 7.81 -4.56 16.86
CA PRO A 7 7.80 -4.44 15.39
C PRO A 7 7.75 -5.81 14.70
N LEU A 8 8.33 -6.86 15.31
CA LEU A 8 8.26 -8.23 14.78
C LEU A 8 6.82 -8.73 14.67
N SER A 9 5.96 -8.39 15.63
CA SER A 9 4.54 -8.76 15.61
C SER A 9 3.83 -8.15 14.40
N SER A 10 4.21 -6.92 14.01
CA SER A 10 3.67 -6.29 12.80
C SER A 10 4.12 -7.01 11.52
N LEU A 11 5.38 -7.47 11.46
CA LEU A 11 5.90 -8.25 10.33
C LEU A 11 5.21 -9.62 10.23
N CYS A 12 5.13 -10.35 11.34
CA CYS A 12 4.43 -11.64 11.40
C CYS A 12 2.95 -11.51 10.97
N LEU A 13 2.28 -10.43 11.38
CA LEU A 13 0.91 -10.16 10.94
C LEU A 13 0.83 -9.93 9.43
N GLY A 14 1.80 -9.21 8.85
CA GLY A 14 1.90 -9.01 7.40
C GLY A 14 2.06 -10.32 6.63
N ILE A 15 2.94 -11.19 7.11
CA ILE A 15 3.16 -12.53 6.55
C ILE A 15 1.87 -13.36 6.60
N ILE A 16 1.26 -13.51 7.78
CA ILE A 16 0.02 -14.28 7.95
C ILE A 16 -1.09 -13.74 7.06
N ARG A 17 -1.21 -12.41 6.97
CA ARG A 17 -2.20 -11.77 6.10
C ARG A 17 -2.01 -12.15 4.63
N ASN A 18 -0.78 -12.09 4.13
CA ASN A 18 -0.49 -12.43 2.75
C ASN A 18 -0.88 -13.88 2.46
N TRP A 19 -0.50 -14.80 3.34
CA TRP A 19 -0.87 -16.20 3.23
C TRP A 19 -2.38 -16.44 3.28
N VAL A 20 -3.10 -15.82 4.22
CA VAL A 20 -4.57 -15.91 4.27
C VAL A 20 -5.21 -15.38 2.98
N SER A 21 -4.63 -14.33 2.38
CA SER A 21 -5.08 -13.83 1.07
C SER A 21 -4.85 -14.85 -0.05
N VAL A 22 -3.75 -15.59 -0.03
CA VAL A 22 -3.47 -16.67 -0.99
C VAL A 22 -4.47 -17.81 -0.82
N VAL A 23 -4.81 -18.19 0.41
CA VAL A 23 -5.84 -19.20 0.70
C VAL A 23 -7.20 -18.79 0.18
N ARG A 24 -7.57 -17.50 0.30
CA ARG A 24 -8.83 -16.97 -0.29
C ARG A 24 -8.87 -17.07 -1.80
N CYS A 25 -7.72 -17.05 -2.47
CA CYS A 25 -7.62 -17.30 -3.90
C CYS A 25 -7.64 -18.81 -4.26
N GLY A 26 -7.91 -19.69 -3.29
CA GLY A 26 -8.02 -21.14 -3.50
C GLY A 26 -6.68 -21.88 -3.52
N LYS A 27 -5.61 -21.32 -2.92
CA LYS A 27 -4.26 -21.92 -2.95
C LYS A 27 -3.68 -22.12 -1.55
N GLY A 28 -3.02 -23.26 -1.32
CA GLY A 28 -2.08 -23.43 -0.19
C GLY A 28 -2.67 -23.43 1.23
N GLY A 29 -3.97 -23.70 1.40
CA GLY A 29 -4.61 -23.78 2.72
C GLY A 29 -5.98 -24.43 2.68
N LEU A 30 -6.80 -24.15 3.70
CA LEU A 30 -8.13 -24.73 3.89
C LEU A 30 -9.13 -23.61 4.11
N ILE A 31 -10.26 -23.65 3.41
CA ILE A 31 -11.42 -22.82 3.75
C ILE A 31 -12.40 -23.73 4.49
N ASP A 32 -12.83 -23.31 5.68
CA ASP A 32 -13.82 -24.08 6.43
C ASP A 32 -15.25 -23.87 5.91
N GLU A 33 -16.19 -24.65 6.43
CA GLU A 33 -17.62 -24.59 6.06
C GLU A 33 -18.24 -23.21 6.36
N GLN A 34 -17.64 -22.45 7.29
CA GLN A 34 -18.03 -21.10 7.65
C GLN A 34 -17.42 -20.04 6.71
N GLY A 35 -16.64 -20.45 5.71
CA GLY A 35 -15.98 -19.55 4.75
C GLY A 35 -14.72 -18.86 5.32
N THR A 36 -14.21 -19.32 6.46
CA THR A 36 -12.99 -18.80 7.08
C THR A 36 -11.79 -19.43 6.41
N ALA A 37 -10.91 -18.59 5.86
CA ALA A 37 -9.66 -19.03 5.26
C ALA A 37 -8.60 -19.29 6.34
N TRP A 38 -8.08 -20.51 6.35
CA TRP A 38 -7.04 -20.98 7.26
C TRP A 38 -5.77 -21.30 6.49
N THR A 39 -4.66 -20.73 6.95
CA THR A 39 -3.35 -21.06 6.41
C THR A 39 -2.57 -21.91 7.40
N ARG A 40 -1.97 -22.99 6.93
CA ARG A 40 -0.98 -23.75 7.66
C ARG A 40 0.37 -23.06 7.47
N LEU A 41 0.97 -22.57 8.56
CA LEU A 41 2.25 -21.85 8.46
C LEU A 41 3.15 -22.20 9.65
N PRO A 42 3.96 -23.26 9.55
CA PRO A 42 4.98 -23.60 10.53
C PRO A 42 5.91 -22.42 10.84
N VAL A 43 6.39 -22.35 12.09
CA VAL A 43 7.29 -21.26 12.50
C VAL A 43 8.60 -21.24 11.71
N SER A 44 9.07 -22.39 11.22
CA SER A 44 10.21 -22.46 10.30
C SER A 44 9.95 -21.66 9.02
N GLU A 45 8.79 -21.83 8.40
CA GLU A 45 8.42 -21.10 7.18
C GLU A 45 8.30 -19.59 7.42
N ILE A 46 7.79 -19.17 8.59
CA ILE A 46 7.78 -17.76 9.00
C ILE A 46 9.22 -17.23 9.13
N THR A 47 10.11 -18.05 9.69
CA THR A 47 11.53 -17.67 9.86
C THR A 47 12.20 -17.49 8.51
N ASP A 48 11.99 -18.44 7.59
CA ASP A 48 12.55 -18.42 6.24
C ASP A 48 12.03 -17.21 5.46
N GLN A 49 10.73 -16.90 5.57
CA GLN A 49 10.14 -15.74 4.92
C GLN A 49 10.64 -14.41 5.51
N LEU A 50 10.84 -14.33 6.83
CA LEU A 50 11.47 -13.16 7.47
C LEU A 50 12.91 -12.95 6.98
N ALA A 51 13.67 -14.03 6.84
CA ALA A 51 15.04 -13.98 6.31
C ALA A 51 15.06 -13.57 4.82
N HIS A 52 14.12 -14.08 4.01
CA HIS A 52 14.09 -13.82 2.58
C HIS A 52 13.50 -12.44 2.21
N GLU A 53 12.34 -12.07 2.77
CA GLU A 53 11.65 -10.83 2.40
C GLU A 53 12.17 -9.60 3.16
N PHE A 54 12.61 -9.79 4.40
CA PHE A 54 12.98 -8.69 5.30
C PHE A 54 14.46 -8.72 5.72
N HIS A 55 15.24 -9.69 5.21
CA HIS A 55 16.65 -9.88 5.59
C HIS A 55 16.86 -9.94 7.11
N LEU A 56 15.89 -10.52 7.82
CA LEU A 56 15.86 -10.53 9.28
C LEU A 56 15.93 -11.97 9.81
N GLU A 57 17.08 -12.32 10.39
CA GLU A 57 17.24 -13.59 11.09
C GLU A 57 16.68 -13.49 12.51
N VAL A 58 15.63 -14.28 12.78
CA VAL A 58 14.92 -14.24 14.06
C VAL A 58 14.85 -15.63 14.68
N ASN A 59 15.22 -15.73 15.95
CA ASN A 59 15.04 -16.95 16.71
C ASN A 59 13.54 -17.31 16.82
N THR A 60 13.21 -18.59 16.59
CA THR A 60 11.86 -19.15 16.69
C THR A 60 11.13 -18.77 17.99
N ARG A 61 11.82 -18.66 19.13
CA ARG A 61 11.22 -18.21 20.40
C ARG A 61 10.66 -16.79 20.32
N LYS A 62 11.35 -15.87 19.63
CA LYS A 62 10.89 -14.49 19.45
C LYS A 62 9.67 -14.46 18.53
N ILE A 63 9.64 -15.31 17.51
CA ILE A 63 8.47 -15.47 16.63
C ILE A 63 7.28 -15.98 17.43
N TYR A 64 7.43 -17.02 18.25
CA TYR A 64 6.35 -17.51 19.11
C TYR A 64 5.82 -16.43 20.08
N ARG A 65 6.70 -15.60 20.65
CA ARG A 65 6.28 -14.45 21.49
C ARG A 65 5.48 -13.43 20.69
N ALA A 66 5.93 -13.09 19.49
CA ALA A 66 5.23 -12.17 18.61
C ALA A 66 3.85 -12.72 18.18
N LEU A 67 3.77 -14.01 17.84
CA LEU A 67 2.51 -14.68 17.51
C LEU A 67 1.55 -14.71 18.71
N LYS A 68 2.06 -14.94 19.92
CA LYS A 68 1.26 -14.89 21.14
C LYS A 68 0.71 -13.49 21.40
N GLU A 69 1.52 -12.45 21.19
CA GLU A 69 1.07 -11.06 21.31
C GLU A 69 -0.05 -10.73 20.31
N LEU A 70 0.04 -11.22 19.06
CA LEU A 70 -1.02 -11.05 18.06
C LEU A 70 -2.31 -11.78 18.43
N GLU A 71 -2.19 -12.98 19.02
CA GLU A 71 -3.31 -13.78 19.52
C GLU A 71 -3.99 -13.08 20.71
N GLU A 72 -3.21 -12.58 21.67
CA GLU A 72 -3.69 -11.80 22.82
C GLU A 72 -4.35 -10.48 22.39
N ALA A 73 -3.81 -9.82 21.35
CA ALA A 73 -4.39 -8.65 20.73
C ALA A 73 -5.64 -8.95 19.86
N LYS A 74 -6.08 -10.22 19.80
CA LYS A 74 -7.22 -10.71 19.01
C LYS A 74 -7.10 -10.39 17.51
N LEU A 75 -5.89 -10.24 16.99
CA LEU A 75 -5.66 -9.96 15.57
C LEU A 75 -5.59 -11.24 14.74
N ILE A 76 -5.09 -12.31 15.34
CA ILE A 76 -5.04 -13.63 14.73
C ILE A 76 -5.77 -14.64 15.58
N ARG A 77 -6.27 -15.68 14.94
CA ARG A 77 -6.71 -16.91 15.58
C ARG A 77 -5.75 -18.02 15.23
N ARG A 78 -5.38 -18.81 16.23
CA ARG A 78 -4.44 -19.91 16.11
C ARG A 78 -5.11 -21.20 16.56
N GLU A 79 -5.12 -22.20 15.69
CA GLU A 79 -5.72 -23.50 15.99
C GLU A 79 -4.76 -24.63 15.62
N GLN A 80 -4.73 -25.69 16.44
CA GLN A 80 -4.04 -26.91 16.08
C GLN A 80 -5.05 -27.88 15.46
N ARG A 81 -5.17 -27.85 14.13
CA ARG A 81 -6.13 -28.68 13.38
C ARG A 81 -5.64 -30.11 13.15
N LEU A 82 -4.33 -30.34 13.14
CA LEU A 82 -3.73 -31.68 13.06
C LEU A 82 -3.16 -32.07 14.43
N LYS A 83 -3.83 -33.02 15.10
CA LYS A 83 -3.35 -33.63 16.34
C LYS A 83 -2.40 -34.79 16.03
N HIS A 84 -1.21 -34.49 15.48
CA HIS A 84 -0.14 -35.48 15.42
C HIS A 84 0.74 -35.39 16.66
N ARG A 85 1.11 -36.53 17.25
CA ARG A 85 1.85 -36.62 18.53
C ARG A 85 3.17 -35.82 18.53
N TYR A 86 3.82 -35.72 17.37
CA TYR A 86 5.14 -35.10 17.20
C TYR A 86 5.16 -33.85 16.30
N ARG A 87 4.04 -33.48 15.66
CA ARG A 87 3.98 -32.29 14.79
C ARG A 87 2.87 -31.36 15.28
N ARG A 88 3.28 -30.30 15.96
CA ARG A 88 2.39 -29.24 16.46
C ARG A 88 2.29 -28.13 15.42
N ASP A 89 1.68 -28.47 14.29
CA ASP A 89 1.49 -27.49 13.23
C ASP A 89 0.27 -26.65 13.55
N TYR A 90 0.51 -25.33 13.65
CA TYR A 90 -0.55 -24.37 13.88
C TYR A 90 -1.10 -23.86 12.57
N TRP A 91 -2.41 -23.67 12.58
CA TRP A 91 -3.16 -23.02 11.53
C TRP A 91 -3.56 -21.63 12.01
N TYR A 92 -3.49 -20.68 11.08
CA TYR A 92 -3.72 -19.27 11.35
C TYR A 92 -4.84 -18.73 10.49
N THR A 93 -5.65 -17.86 11.07
CA THR A 93 -6.62 -17.05 10.35
C THR A 93 -6.64 -15.63 10.92
N LEU A 94 -7.17 -14.69 10.13
CA LEU A 94 -7.37 -13.32 10.56
C LEU A 94 -8.71 -13.19 11.24
N THR A 95 -8.76 -12.39 12.30
CA THR A 95 -10.04 -12.01 12.92
C THR A 95 -10.71 -10.88 12.14
N LYS A 96 -12.03 -10.76 12.29
CA LYS A 96 -12.79 -9.63 11.73
C LYS A 96 -12.26 -8.27 12.20
N GLU A 97 -11.75 -8.20 13.44
CA GLU A 97 -11.13 -7.00 14.00
C GLU A 97 -9.84 -6.63 13.26
N ALA A 98 -8.94 -7.60 13.02
CA ALA A 98 -7.73 -7.36 12.25
C ALA A 98 -8.06 -6.91 10.82
N GLU A 99 -9.03 -7.55 10.18
CA GLU A 99 -9.47 -7.17 8.84
C GLU A 99 -10.01 -5.75 8.78
N ALA A 100 -10.81 -5.33 9.75
CA ALA A 100 -11.31 -3.96 9.84
C ALA A 100 -10.17 -2.96 10.00
N ILE A 101 -9.19 -3.26 10.86
CA ILE A 101 -8.00 -2.40 11.05
C ILE A 101 -7.19 -2.31 9.75
N ILE A 102 -6.98 -3.43 9.07
CA ILE A 102 -6.25 -3.51 7.81
C ILE A 102 -6.98 -2.76 6.69
N ALA A 103 -8.31 -2.92 6.60
CA ALA A 103 -9.14 -2.22 5.63
C ALA A 103 -9.11 -0.71 5.88
N ALA A 104 -9.23 -0.27 7.13
CA ALA A 104 -9.11 1.13 7.51
C ALA A 104 -7.71 1.70 7.19
N ALA A 105 -6.64 0.95 7.47
CA ALA A 105 -5.27 1.36 7.14
C ALA A 105 -5.06 1.47 5.61
N SER A 106 -5.64 0.55 4.85
CA SER A 106 -5.57 0.54 3.39
C SER A 106 -6.35 1.72 2.80
N ALA A 107 -7.57 1.98 3.26
CA ALA A 107 -8.39 3.13 2.86
C ALA A 107 -7.67 4.48 3.10
N ARG A 108 -6.98 4.61 4.24
CA ARG A 108 -6.15 5.80 4.54
C ARG A 108 -4.98 5.97 3.56
N ARG A 109 -4.32 4.90 3.13
CA ARG A 109 -3.26 4.98 2.11
C ARG A 109 -3.81 5.40 0.74
N PHE A 110 -4.95 4.82 0.34
CA PHE A 110 -5.59 5.19 -0.94
C PHE A 110 -6.04 6.65 -0.96
N SER A 111 -6.63 7.15 0.13
CA SER A 111 -7.01 8.57 0.27
C SER A 111 -5.82 9.52 0.14
N LYS A 112 -4.69 9.23 0.79
CA LYS A 112 -3.46 10.03 0.65
C LYS A 112 -2.92 10.02 -0.78
N LYS A 113 -2.98 8.89 -1.48
CA LYS A 113 -2.53 8.77 -2.87
C LYS A 113 -3.40 9.60 -3.82
N LEU A 114 -4.71 9.62 -3.61
CA LEU A 114 -5.64 10.47 -4.37
C LEU A 114 -5.38 11.97 -4.11
N SER A 115 -5.17 12.36 -2.86
CA SER A 115 -4.82 13.74 -2.50
C SER A 115 -3.48 14.19 -3.10
N ALA A 116 -2.47 13.32 -3.10
CA ALA A 116 -1.18 13.60 -3.72
C ALA A 116 -1.29 13.77 -5.25
N ASN A 117 -2.05 12.89 -5.92
CA ASN A 117 -2.28 13.00 -7.36
C ASN A 117 -3.07 14.26 -7.75
N TYR A 118 -4.05 14.68 -6.93
CA TYR A 118 -4.79 15.91 -7.18
C TYR A 118 -3.90 17.17 -7.06
N LYS A 119 -2.97 17.19 -6.09
CA LYS A 119 -1.98 18.28 -5.96
C LYS A 119 -0.98 18.30 -7.12
N ALA A 120 -0.57 17.14 -7.62
CA ALA A 120 0.32 17.05 -8.77
C ALA A 120 -0.35 17.56 -10.06
N SER A 121 -1.63 17.22 -10.28
CA SER A 121 -2.36 17.64 -11.48
C SER A 121 -2.74 19.13 -11.46
N SER A 122 -3.01 19.72 -10.29
CA SER A 122 -3.25 21.17 -10.19
C SER A 122 -1.98 21.99 -10.42
N GLY A 123 -0.82 21.52 -9.96
CA GLY A 123 0.49 22.15 -10.23
C GLY A 123 0.84 22.18 -11.72
N LEU A 124 0.60 21.06 -12.43
CA LEU A 124 0.81 20.96 -13.88
C LEU A 124 -0.11 21.91 -14.67
N ARG A 125 -1.40 21.99 -14.29
CA ARG A 125 -2.36 22.92 -14.92
C ARG A 125 -1.99 24.39 -14.68
N SER A 126 -1.57 24.74 -13.46
CA SER A 126 -1.10 26.10 -13.13
C SER A 126 0.14 26.50 -13.94
N ALA A 127 1.10 25.58 -14.11
CA ALA A 127 2.30 25.81 -14.91
C ALA A 127 1.98 25.99 -16.41
N MET A 128 1.02 25.22 -16.96
CA MET A 128 0.57 25.38 -18.35
C MET A 128 -0.15 26.71 -18.59
N ILE A 129 -1.03 27.12 -17.66
CA ILE A 129 -1.73 28.42 -17.75
C ILE A 129 -0.72 29.57 -17.74
N THR A 130 0.26 29.52 -16.83
CA THR A 130 1.29 30.56 -16.73
C THR A 130 2.13 30.65 -18.01
N LYS A 131 2.54 29.52 -18.60
CA LYS A 131 3.26 29.49 -19.89
C LYS A 131 2.40 30.03 -21.04
N ALA A 132 1.13 29.65 -21.12
CA ALA A 132 0.21 30.13 -22.15
C ALA A 132 0.00 31.66 -22.07
N MET A 133 -0.12 32.20 -20.84
CA MET A 133 -0.22 33.65 -20.64
C MET A 133 1.04 34.40 -21.10
N ILE A 134 2.24 33.86 -20.85
CA ILE A 134 3.49 34.46 -21.31
C ILE A 134 3.54 34.50 -22.84
N VAL A 135 3.21 33.39 -23.50
CA VAL A 135 3.17 33.31 -24.98
C VAL A 135 2.16 34.29 -25.56
N ALA A 136 0.95 34.37 -25.00
CA ALA A 136 -0.07 35.32 -25.43
C ALA A 136 0.42 36.79 -25.29
N LYS A 137 1.15 37.11 -24.22
CA LYS A 137 1.70 38.44 -23.98
C LYS A 137 2.81 38.81 -24.97
N VAL A 138 3.63 37.84 -25.38
CA VAL A 138 4.65 38.00 -26.43
C VAL A 138 4.00 38.25 -27.79
N ILE A 139 3.02 37.44 -28.17
CA ILE A 139 2.28 37.59 -29.44
C ILE A 139 1.59 38.95 -29.51
N ALA A 140 0.92 39.37 -28.42
CA ALA A 140 0.28 40.68 -28.36
C ALA A 140 1.29 41.84 -28.51
N LYS A 141 2.51 41.69 -27.98
CA LYS A 141 3.57 42.70 -28.12
C LYS A 141 4.11 42.78 -29.55
N ILE A 142 4.31 41.64 -30.22
CA ILE A 142 4.73 41.57 -31.64
C ILE A 142 3.68 42.21 -32.55
N ASN A 143 2.40 41.93 -32.32
CA ASN A 143 1.32 42.52 -33.13
C ASN A 143 1.22 44.03 -32.94
N LYS A 144 1.44 44.54 -31.73
CA LYS A 144 1.46 45.99 -31.46
C LYS A 144 2.63 46.71 -32.16
N THR A 145 3.79 46.07 -32.26
CA THR A 145 4.94 46.62 -33.01
C THR A 145 4.72 46.57 -34.53
N ALA A 146 4.05 45.54 -35.06
CA ALA A 146 3.74 45.42 -36.48
C ALA A 146 2.74 46.49 -36.96
N ILE A 147 1.74 46.82 -36.13
CA ILE A 147 0.76 47.89 -36.44
C ILE A 147 1.43 49.27 -36.48
N HIS A 148 2.45 49.52 -35.65
CA HIS A 148 3.21 50.77 -35.70
C HIS A 148 4.14 50.87 -36.92
N ALA A 149 4.69 49.75 -37.39
CA ALA A 149 5.56 49.72 -38.58
C ALA A 149 4.79 49.98 -39.89
N ASN A 150 3.51 49.62 -39.96
CA ASN A 150 2.69 49.79 -41.16
C ASN A 150 2.10 51.21 -41.33
N LYS A 151 2.44 52.15 -40.43
CA LYS A 151 2.02 53.55 -40.51
C LYS A 151 3.06 54.46 -41.18
N ILE A 152 4.21 53.91 -41.59
CA ILE A 152 5.32 54.64 -42.21
C ILE A 152 5.77 53.90 -43.47
N ARG A 153 5.03 54.07 -44.58
CA ARG A 153 5.60 54.04 -45.93
C ARG A 153 4.62 54.72 -46.90
N PRO A 154 4.97 55.90 -47.44
CA PRO A 154 4.16 56.58 -48.43
C PRO A 154 4.22 55.84 -49.77
N LEU A 155 3.08 55.79 -50.45
CA LEU A 155 2.93 55.32 -51.82
C LEU A 155 3.73 56.24 -52.76
N GLY A 156 4.72 55.67 -53.42
CA GLY A 156 5.48 56.27 -54.52
C GLY A 156 6.35 55.17 -55.13
N PHE A 157 6.50 55.02 -56.43
CA PHE A 157 6.13 55.85 -57.57
C PHE A 157 6.23 54.92 -58.81
N LEU A 158 5.30 55.13 -59.75
CA LEU A 158 5.31 54.79 -61.20
C LEU A 158 5.73 53.38 -61.65
#